data_AF-A0A7W3ZWU4-F1
#
_entry.id   AF-A0A7W3ZWU4-F1
#
_cell.length_a   1.000
_cell.length_b   1.000
_cell.length_c   1.000
_cell.angle_alpha   90.00
_cell.angle_beta   90.00
_cell.angle_gamma   90.00
#
_symmetry.space_group_name_H-M   'P 1'
#
loop_
_entity.id
_entity.type
_entity.pdbx_description
1 polymer ?
#
loop_
_entity_poly.entity_id
_entity_poly.type
_entity_poly.pdbx_seq_one_letter_code
_entity_poly.pdbx_strand_id
1 'polypeptide(L)' 'MSISHTRLSNADRWSELCDKQIAVLDRLSASFPERSEQIAALSHTWEVMQQQVNEGKSMHSLAL' A
#
# COMPACT_ATOMS: atom_id res chain seq x y z
N MET A 1 -36.07 2.82 -2.64
CA MET A 1 -35.12 3.95 -2.66
C MET A 1 -33.79 3.44 -2.12
N SER A 2 -32.84 3.11 -3.00
CA SER A 2 -31.51 2.69 -2.57
C SER A 2 -30.68 3.93 -2.29
N ILE A 3 -30.30 4.12 -1.04
CA ILE A 3 -29.34 5.15 -0.66
C ILE A 3 -27.96 4.64 -1.09
N SER A 4 -27.49 5.09 -2.26
CA SER A 4 -26.10 4.93 -2.67
C SER A 4 -25.22 5.82 -1.80
N HIS A 5 -24.97 5.40 -0.56
CA HIS A 5 -23.93 5.99 0.27
C HIS A 5 -22.59 5.55 -0.32
N THR A 6 -21.91 6.45 -1.03
CA THR A 6 -20.47 6.39 -1.30
C THR A 6 -19.71 6.46 0.03
N ARG A 7 -19.73 5.38 0.82
CA ARG A 7 -18.72 5.17 1.84
C ARG A 7 -17.49 4.69 1.08
N LEU A 8 -16.59 5.60 0.74
CA LEU A 8 -15.18 5.25 0.61
C LEU A 8 -14.84 4.52 1.91
N SER A 9 -14.70 3.21 1.85
CA SER A 9 -14.35 2.43 3.02
C SER A 9 -12.96 2.89 3.48
N ASN A 10 -12.66 2.75 4.76
CA ASN A 10 -11.29 3.02 5.22
C ASN A 10 -10.28 2.19 4.43
N ALA A 11 -10.67 1.00 3.94
CA ALA A 11 -9.83 0.17 3.09
C ALA A 11 -9.51 0.85 1.75
N ASP A 12 -10.48 1.49 1.08
CA ASP A 12 -10.24 2.18 -0.19
C ASP A 12 -9.22 3.32 -0.03
N ARG A 13 -9.32 4.08 1.07
CA ARG A 13 -8.36 5.15 1.39
C ARG A 13 -6.97 4.62 1.70
N TRP A 14 -6.88 3.51 2.42
CA TRP A 14 -5.60 2.87 2.71
C TRP A 14 -4.97 2.27 1.45
N SER A 15 -5.78 1.69 0.56
CA SER A 15 -5.33 1.16 -0.73
C SER A 15 -4.75 2.27 -1.61
N GLU A 16 -5.45 3.41 -1.71
CA GLU A 16 -4.96 4.60 -2.43
C GLU A 16 -3.66 5.17 -1.83
N LEU A 17 -3.50 5.12 -0.50
CA LEU A 17 -2.26 5.53 0.16
C LEU A 17 -1.11 4.59 -0.18
N CYS A 18 -1.35 3.28 -0.24
CA CYS A 18 -0.33 2.31 -0.64
C CYS A 18 0.16 2.58 -2.07
N ASP A 19 -0.76 2.80 -3.02
CA ASP A 19 -0.42 3.16 -4.41
C ASP A 19 0.48 4.41 -4.47
N LYS A 20 0.14 5.45 -3.70
CA LYS A 20 0.93 6.68 -3.65
C LYS A 20 2.34 6.45 -3.11
N GLN A 21 2.49 5.61 -2.09
CA GLN A 21 3.79 5.29 -1.50
C GLN A 21 4.65 4.46 -2.45
N ILE A 22 4.08 3.44 -3.09
CA ILE A 22 4.78 2.64 -4.10
C ILE A 22 5.28 3.54 -5.24
N ALA A 23 4.44 4.44 -5.75
CA ALA A 23 4.84 5.37 -6.80
C ALA A 23 5.95 6.35 -6.36
N VAL A 24 6.04 6.71 -5.07
CA VAL A 24 7.16 7.50 -4.53
C VAL A 24 8.43 6.65 -4.53
N LEU A 25 8.35 5.39 -4.10
CA LEU A 25 9.48 4.47 -4.05
C LEU A 25 10.02 4.16 -5.45
N ASP A 26 9.17 4.00 -6.46
CA ASP A 26 9.59 3.83 -7.86
C ASP A 26 10.44 5.02 -8.35
N ARG A 27 9.98 6.25 -8.04
CA ARG A 27 10.74 7.47 -8.39
C ARG A 27 12.06 7.57 -7.61
N LEU A 28 12.08 7.15 -6.35
CA LEU A 28 13.30 7.09 -5.56
C LEU A 28 14.27 6.05 -6.11
N SER A 29 13.79 4.88 -6.53
CA SER A 29 14.64 3.83 -7.10
C SER A 29 15.28 4.30 -8.41
N ALA A 30 14.56 5.08 -9.22
CA ALA A 30 15.11 5.68 -10.44
C ALA A 30 16.16 6.77 -10.14
N SER A 31 16.04 7.47 -9.02
CA SER A 31 16.93 8.57 -8.62
C SER A 31 18.17 8.09 -7.87
N PHE A 32 18.05 6.97 -7.15
CA PHE A 32 19.08 6.39 -6.28
C PHE A 32 19.26 4.89 -6.59
N PRO A 33 19.79 4.54 -7.78
CA PRO A 33 19.91 3.14 -8.22
C PRO A 33 20.78 2.31 -7.27
N GLU A 34 21.73 2.93 -6.57
CA GLU A 34 22.57 2.28 -5.56
C GLU A 34 21.78 1.81 -4.32
N ARG A 35 20.54 2.30 -4.14
CA ARG A 35 19.63 1.91 -3.06
C ARG A 35 18.46 1.05 -3.53
N SER A 36 18.48 0.60 -4.78
CA SER A 36 17.35 -0.10 -5.42
C SER A 36 16.87 -1.31 -4.63
N GLU A 37 17.78 -2.10 -4.04
CA GLU A 37 17.43 -3.27 -3.22
C GLU A 37 16.65 -2.87 -1.95
N GLN A 38 17.12 -1.87 -1.19
CA GLN A 38 16.41 -1.43 0.01
C GLN A 38 15.06 -0.78 -0.34
N ILE A 39 15.02 -0.03 -1.44
CA ILE A 39 13.79 0.60 -1.92
C ILE A 39 12.78 -0.46 -2.39
N ALA A 40 13.23 -1.52 -3.07
CA ALA A 40 12.39 -2.64 -3.48
C ALA A 40 11.80 -3.38 -2.27
N ALA A 41 12.59 -3.61 -1.21
CA ALA A 41 12.09 -4.22 0.03
C ALA A 41 11.01 -3.36 0.71
N LEU A 42 11.18 -2.04 0.72
CA LEU A 42 10.14 -1.11 1.20
C LEU A 42 8.89 -1.16 0.31
N SER A 43 9.04 -1.18 -1.02
CA SER A 43 7.91 -1.25 -1.95
C SER A 43 7.11 -2.52 -1.74
N HIS A 44 7.79 -3.65 -1.59
CA HIS A 44 7.16 -4.94 -1.30
C HIS A 44 6.34 -4.91 0.00
N THR A 45 6.81 -4.20 1.03
CA THR A 45 6.05 -4.06 2.28
C THR A 45 4.74 -3.31 2.08
N TRP A 46 4.73 -2.27 1.24
CA TRP A 46 3.51 -1.54 0.87
C TRP A 46 2.56 -2.36 0.01
N GLU A 47 3.07 -3.17 -0.93
CA GLU A 47 2.26 -4.12 -1.72
C GLU A 47 1.56 -5.14 -0.81
N VAL A 48 2.29 -5.72 0.15
CA VAL A 48 1.73 -6.66 1.13
C VAL A 48 0.66 -5.97 1.99
N MET A 49 0.91 -4.74 2.45
CA MET A 49 -0.08 -3.97 3.21
C MET A 49 -1.33 -3.69 2.38
N GLN A 50 -1.17 -3.29 1.11
CA GLN A 50 -2.29 -3.05 0.20
C GLN A 50 -3.13 -4.31 0.00
N GLN A 51 -2.49 -5.46 -0.20
CA GLN A 51 -3.17 -6.73 -0.32
C GLN A 51 -3.98 -7.04 0.94
N GLN A 52 -3.41 -6.86 2.14
CA GLN A 52 -4.13 -7.07 3.40
C GLN A 52 -5.34 -6.15 3.55
N VAL A 53 -5.17 -4.87 3.21
CA VAL A 53 -6.25 -3.88 3.22
C VAL A 53 -7.38 -4.29 2.28
N ASN A 54 -7.05 -4.69 1.05
CA ASN A 54 -8.03 -5.12 0.05
C ASN A 54 -8.74 -6.43 0.45
N GLU A 55 -8.05 -7.31 1.16
CA GLU A 55 -8.61 -8.56 1.69
C GLU A 55 -9.35 -8.37 3.03
N GLY A 56 -9.36 -7.16 3.61
CA GLY A 56 -9.95 -6.85 4.91
C GLY A 56 -9.23 -7.53 6.08
N LYS A 57 -7.97 -7.93 5.90
CA LYS A 57 -7.15 -8.58 6.92
C LYS A 57 -6.52 -7.55 7.85
N SER A 58 -6.62 -7.79 9.16
CA SER A 58 -5.97 -6.95 10.17
C SER A 58 -4.47 -7.23 10.21
N MET A 59 -3.65 -6.16 10.20
CA MET A 59 -2.18 -6.18 10.29
C MET A 59 -1.60 -6.87 11.54
N HIS A 60 -2.43 -7.36 12.46
CA HIS A 60 -1.98 -8.10 13.65
C HIS A 60 -1.30 -9.45 13.34
N SER A 61 -1.27 -9.91 12.08
CA SER A 61 -0.68 -11.21 11.71
C SER A 61 0.78 -11.17 11.28
N LEU A 62 1.48 -10.03 11.35
CA LEU A 62 2.92 -9.92 11.00
C LEU A 62 3.84 -9.72 12.22
N ALA A 63 3.30 -9.81 13.44
CA ALA A 63 4.12 -10.02 14.62
C ALA A 63 4.30 -11.52 14.84
N LEU A 64 5.21 -12.15 14.09
CA LEU A 64 6.05 -13.32 14.43
C LEU A 64 6.82 -13.81 13.19
#